data_AF-A0A4U3CID2-F1
#
_entry.id   AF-A0A4U3CID2-F1
#
_cell.length_a   1.000
_cell.length_b   1.000
_cell.length_c   1.000
_cell.angle_alpha   90.00
_cell.angle_beta   90.00
_cell.angle_gamma   90.00
#
_symmetry.space_group_name_H-M   'P 1'
#
loop_
_entity.id
_entity.type
_entity.pdbx_description
1 polymer ?
#
loop_
_entity_poly.entity_id
_entity_poly.type
_entity_poly.pdbx_seq_one_letter_code
_entity_poly.pdbx_strand_id
1 'polypeptide(L)' 'MTCTHCNAVEQRGRYCVGCGKLLPPSLLPARRVRLAPQHLMDDDTQPVLRFDVRPRSPRHEQLPSRVG' A
#
# COMPACT_ATOMS: atom_id res chain seq x y z
N MET A 1 -21.54 1.30 -10.40
CA MET A 1 -22.64 2.13 -9.86
C MET A 1 -22.48 3.52 -10.45
N THR A 2 -23.54 4.11 -11.00
CA THR A 2 -23.56 5.49 -11.53
C THR A 2 -23.76 6.51 -10.40
N CYS A 3 -23.17 7.70 -10.51
CA CYS A 3 -23.41 8.76 -9.53
C CYS A 3 -24.80 9.39 -9.72
N THR A 4 -25.58 9.49 -8.64
CA THR A 4 -26.92 10.10 -8.65
C THR A 4 -26.93 11.62 -8.78
N HIS A 5 -25.76 12.27 -8.67
CA HIS A 5 -25.64 13.74 -8.77
C HIS A 5 -25.17 14.23 -10.14
N CYS A 6 -24.24 13.53 -10.78
CA CYS A 6 -23.63 13.96 -12.04
C CYS A 6 -23.61 12.87 -13.12
N ASN A 7 -24.21 11.70 -12.87
CA ASN A 7 -24.33 10.58 -13.80
C ASN A 7 -23.01 9.95 -14.27
N ALA A 8 -21.87 10.28 -13.64
CA ALA A 8 -20.60 9.62 -13.92
C ALA A 8 -20.71 8.10 -13.70
N VAL A 9 -20.27 7.32 -14.70
CA VAL A 9 -20.49 5.87 -14.77
C VAL A 9 -19.40 5.07 -14.04
N GLU A 10 -18.15 5.49 -14.17
CA GLU A 10 -17.04 4.86 -13.46
C GLU A 10 -16.88 5.50 -12.09
N GLN A 11 -16.84 4.68 -11.04
CA GLN A 11 -16.71 5.15 -9.66
C GLN A 11 -15.66 4.31 -8.94
N ARG A 12 -14.84 4.98 -8.12
CA ARG A 12 -13.79 4.33 -7.32
C ARG A 12 -13.79 4.90 -5.91
N GLY A 13 -13.90 4.02 -4.92
CA GLY A 13 -13.87 4.41 -3.51
C GLY A 13 -15.18 5.00 -2.99
N ARG A 14 -15.10 5.90 -2.01
CA ARG A 14 -16.25 6.45 -1.28
C ARG A 14 -16.83 7.72 -1.90
N TYR A 15 -16.12 8.38 -2.81
CA TYR A 15 -16.50 9.66 -3.39
C TYR A 15 -16.61 9.54 -4.91
N CYS A 16 -17.48 10.36 -5.50
CA CYS A 16 -17.68 10.38 -6.94
C CYS A 16 -16.45 10.98 -7.63
N VAL A 17 -15.91 10.29 -8.64
CA VAL A 17 -14.75 10.78 -9.41
C VAL A 17 -15.07 12.03 -10.23
N GLY A 18 -16.34 12.23 -10.59
CA GLY A 18 -16.79 13.36 -11.42
C GLY A 18 -17.15 14.62 -10.62
N CYS A 19 -17.85 14.48 -9.48
CA CYS A 19 -18.37 15.63 -8.73
C CYS A 19 -17.91 15.69 -7.27
N GLY A 20 -17.07 14.76 -6.81
CA GLY A 20 -16.50 14.74 -5.45
C GLY A 20 -17.47 14.44 -4.31
N LYS A 21 -18.77 14.29 -4.58
CA LYS A 21 -19.78 14.00 -3.55
C LYS A 21 -19.64 12.57 -3.05
N LEU A 22 -19.99 12.36 -1.78
CA LEU A 22 -20.01 11.04 -1.17
C LEU A 22 -20.97 10.12 -1.93
N LEU A 23 -20.49 8.94 -2.33
CA LEU A 23 -21.31 7.91 -2.95
C LEU A 23 -22.11 7.16 -1.88
N PRO A 24 -23.29 6.64 -2.24
CA PRO A 24 -24.04 5.76 -1.36
C PRO A 24 -23.17 4.56 -0.91
N PRO A 25 -23.30 4.10 0.34
CA PRO A 25 -22.61 2.91 0.80
C PRO A 25 -22.97 1.70 -0.06
N SER A 26 -21.99 0.83 -0.32
CA SER A 26 -22.25 -0.40 -1.06
C SER A 26 -23.20 -1.32 -0.27
N LEU A 27 -24.21 -1.88 -0.93
CA LEU A 27 -25.09 -2.92 -0.36
C LEU A 27 -24.36 -4.25 -0.13
N LEU A 28 -23.16 -4.40 -0.70
CA LEU A 28 -22.33 -5.55 -0.43
C LEU A 28 -21.90 -5.55 1.04
N PRO A 29 -21.91 -6.71 1.71
CA PRO A 29 -21.45 -6.80 3.08
C PRO A 29 -20.01 -6.27 3.15
N ALA A 30 -19.76 -5.40 4.12
CA ALA A 30 -18.42 -4.90 4.38
C ALA A 30 -17.49 -6.11 4.51
N ARG A 31 -16.50 -6.19 3.61
CA ARG A 31 -15.52 -7.27 3.63
C ARG A 31 -14.85 -7.19 5.00
N ARG A 32 -15.04 -8.22 5.84
CA ARG A 32 -14.37 -8.27 7.14
C ARG A 32 -12.88 -8.18 6.84
N VAL A 33 -12.22 -7.14 7.37
CA VAL A 33 -10.77 -7.11 7.44
C VAL A 33 -10.39 -8.41 8.12
N ARG A 34 -9.55 -9.23 7.47
CA ARG A 34 -9.00 -10.40 8.15
C ARG A 34 -8.15 -9.85 9.28
N LEU A 35 -8.72 -9.77 10.49
CA LEU A 35 -7.93 -9.80 11.71
C LEU A 35 -7.03 -11.02 11.59
N ALA A 36 -5.79 -10.90 12.05
CA ALA A 36 -4.81 -11.96 11.87
C ALA A 36 -5.38 -13.32 12.35
N PRO A 37 -4.95 -14.45 11.76
CA PRO A 37 -5.43 -15.78 12.17
C PRO A 37 -5.40 -15.92 13.69
N GLN A 38 -6.40 -16.59 14.30
CA GLN A 38 -6.56 -16.64 15.76
C GLN A 38 -5.29 -17.09 16.52
N HIS A 39 -4.48 -17.97 15.91
CA HIS A 39 -3.21 -18.44 16.48
C HIS A 39 -2.14 -17.33 16.61
N LEU A 40 -2.31 -16.18 15.97
CA LEU A 40 -1.41 -15.03 16.06
C LEU A 40 -1.95 -13.94 17.02
N MET A 41 -3.07 -14.20 17.70
CA MET A 41 -3.66 -13.25 18.65
C MET A 41 -3.06 -13.39 20.06
N ASP A 42 -2.51 -14.56 20.40
CA ASP A 42 -1.87 -14.89 21.69
C ASP A 42 -0.33 -14.88 21.61
N ASP A 43 0.22 -14.65 20.42
CA ASP A 43 1.66 -14.59 20.19
C ASP A 43 2.13 -13.15 20.42
N ASP A 44 2.39 -12.80 21.69
CA ASP A 44 3.00 -11.52 22.09
C ASP A 44 4.45 -11.38 21.58
N THR A 45 4.97 -12.39 20.88
CA THR A 45 6.28 -12.35 20.26
C THR A 45 6.19 -11.71 18.88
N GLN A 46 6.59 -10.44 18.79
CA GLN A 46 6.92 -9.87 17.49
C GLN A 46 8.03 -10.70 16.83
N PRO A 47 7.86 -11.10 15.55
CA PRO A 47 8.92 -11.80 14.84
C PRO A 47 10.12 -10.87 14.69
N VAL A 48 11.28 -11.29 15.19
CA VAL A 48 12.53 -10.56 15.00
C VAL A 48 12.91 -10.65 13.52
N LEU A 49 12.74 -9.55 12.79
CA LEU A 49 13.19 -9.44 11.40
C LEU A 49 14.73 -9.44 11.37
N ARG A 50 15.33 -10.52 10.88
CA ARG A 50 16.76 -10.60 10.60
C ARG A 50 17.00 -10.13 9.17
N PHE A 51 17.60 -8.96 9.03
CA PHE A 51 18.06 -8.48 7.73
C PHE A 51 19.48 -9.01 7.49
N ASP A 52 19.69 -9.69 6.37
CA ASP A 52 21.03 -9.98 5.86
C ASP A 52 21.64 -8.69 5.33
N VAL A 53 22.14 -7.86 6.25
CA VAL A 53 22.87 -6.64 5.90
C VAL A 53 24.22 -7.05 5.33
N ARG A 54 24.33 -7.07 4.01
CA ARG A 54 25.62 -7.16 3.32
C ARG A 54 26.21 -5.74 3.26
N PRO A 55 27.33 -5.47 3.96
CA PRO A 55 28.00 -4.19 3.85
C PRO A 55 28.39 -3.98 2.38
N ARG A 56 28.05 -2.81 1.81
CA ARG A 56 28.60 -2.43 0.51
C ARG A 56 30.10 -2.23 0.69
N SER A 57 30.91 -2.87 -0.15
CA SER A 57 32.34 -2.57 -0.19
C SER A 57 32.53 -1.10 -0.58
N PRO A 58 33.47 -0.38 0.05
CA PRO A 58 33.84 0.95 -0.41
C PRO A 58 34.32 0.80 -1.85
N ARG A 59 33.61 1.44 -2.79
CA ARG A 59 34.13 1.63 -4.14
C ARG A 59 35.37 2.49 -3.99
N HIS A 60 36.54 1.91 -4.24
CA HIS A 60 37.75 2.70 -4.43
C HIS A 60 37.48 3.58 -5.64
N GLU A 61 37.29 4.88 -5.39
CA GLU A 61 37.04 5.88 -6.40
C GLU A 61 38.30 5.97 -7.27
N GLN A 62 38.31 5.20 -8.34
CA GLN A 62 39.38 5.20 -9.32
C GLN A 62 39.23 6.51 -10.10
N LEU A 63 39.88 7.56 -9.59
CA LEU A 63 40.01 8.82 -10.31
C LEU A 63 40.57 8.50 -11.71
N PRO A 64 39.96 8.98 -12.80
CA PRO A 64 40.56 8.84 -14.10
C PRO A 64 41.83 9.69 -14.13
N SER A 65 42.99 9.03 -14.12
CA SER A 65 44.24 9.66 -14.55
C SER A 65 44.06 10.08 -16.00
N ARG A 66 43.81 11.38 -16.23
CA ARG A 66 43.99 11.99 -17.54
C ARG A 66 45.48 11.95 -17.87
N VAL A 67 45.85 11.09 -18.81
CA VAL A 67 47.10 11.14 -19.54
C VAL A 67 46.77 11.63 -20.95
N GLY A 68 47.49 12.66 -21.41
CA GLY A 68 47.45 13.17 -22.78
C GLY A 68 46.84 14.56 -22.89
#